data_AF-X1LR69-F1
#
_entry.id   AF-X1LR69-F1
#
_cell.length_a   1.000
_cell.length_b   1.000
_cell.length_c   1.000
_cell.angle_alpha   90.00
_cell.angle_beta   90.00
_cell.angle_gamma   90.00
#
_symmetry.space_group_name_H-M   'P 1'
#
loop_
_entity.id
_entity.type
_entity.pdbx_description
1 polymer ?
#
loop_
_entity_poly.entity_id
_entity_poly.type
_entity_poly.pdbx_seq_one_letter_code
_entity_poly.pdbx_strand_id
1 'polypeptide(L)'
;QAGGARNTDLIRLRGELDKAKLVGAIGVEALVALKQVTVKPDYLYGVREAAIEAAYCGLPFLVVCAEDGVSTLVQRLEEENLDYGIVDLMKDRESTNM
;
A
#
# COMPACT_ATOMS: atom_id res chain seq x y z
N GLN A 1 -10.70 -13.35 -8.86
CA GLN A 1 -9.38 -12.74 -9.16
C GLN A 1 -9.46 -11.97 -10.46
N ALA A 2 -9.21 -10.66 -10.44
CA ALA A 2 -9.10 -9.83 -11.63
C ALA A 2 -8.07 -8.71 -11.40
N GLY A 3 -6.92 -8.78 -12.07
CA GLY A 3 -6.11 -7.58 -12.35
C GLY A 3 -4.90 -7.24 -11.46
N GLY A 4 -4.36 -8.18 -10.68
CA GLY A 4 -3.40 -7.95 -9.57
C GLY A 4 -2.03 -7.27 -9.80
N ALA A 5 -1.78 -6.60 -10.93
CA ALA A 5 -0.68 -5.64 -11.10
C ALA A 5 -0.85 -4.81 -12.39
N ARG A 6 -1.40 -5.44 -13.44
CA ARG A 6 -1.69 -4.76 -14.72
C ARG A 6 -2.75 -3.66 -14.59
N ASN A 7 -3.67 -3.82 -13.63
CA ASN A 7 -4.71 -2.86 -13.33
C ASN A 7 -4.31 -1.84 -12.26
N THR A 8 -3.04 -1.80 -11.85
CA THR A 8 -2.54 -0.85 -10.85
C THR A 8 -2.13 0.46 -11.52
N ASP A 9 -2.63 1.58 -11.02
CA ASP A 9 -2.18 2.92 -11.38
C ASP A 9 -0.79 3.18 -10.78
N LEU A 10 0.24 2.96 -11.59
CA LEU A 10 1.63 3.12 -11.19
C LEU A 10 2.03 4.60 -10.99
N ILE A 11 1.32 5.53 -11.63
CA ILE A 11 1.58 6.98 -11.45
C ILE A 11 1.09 7.38 -10.07
N ARG A 12 -0.14 6.99 -9.71
CA ARG A 12 -0.69 7.24 -8.38
C ARG A 12 0.14 6.56 -7.28
N LEU A 13 0.56 5.31 -7.50
CA LEU A 13 1.46 4.61 -6.58
C LEU A 13 2.77 5.40 -6.37
N ARG A 14 3.38 5.91 -7.45
CA ARG A 14 4.60 6.71 -7.34
C ARG A 14 4.39 7.99 -6.53
N GLY A 15 3.26 8.67 -6.75
CA GLY A 15 2.90 9.87 -6.00
C GLY A 15 2.73 9.62 -4.49
N GLU A 16 2.23 8.47 -4.08
CA GLU A 16 2.17 8.10 -2.65
C GLU A 16 3.54 7.69 -2.09
N LEU A 17 4.37 6.99 -2.89
CA LEU A 17 5.73 6.61 -2.49
C LEU A 17 6.63 7.83 -2.22
N ASP A 18 6.48 8.91 -2.98
CA ASP A 18 7.28 10.12 -2.80
C ASP A 18 6.96 10.86 -1.48
N LYS A 19 5.80 10.59 -0.86
CA LYS A 19 5.39 11.15 0.44
C LYS A 19 5.83 10.28 1.61
N ALA A 20 6.14 9.01 1.38
CA ALA A 20 6.46 8.04 2.41
C ALA A 20 7.91 8.17 2.90
N LYS A 21 8.16 7.87 4.17
CA LYS A 21 9.51 7.70 4.71
C LYS A 21 9.91 6.23 4.80
N LEU A 22 8.93 5.37 5.10
CA LEU A 22 9.08 3.92 5.16
C LEU A 22 8.01 3.27 4.30
N VAL A 23 8.38 2.20 3.61
CA VAL A 23 7.49 1.43 2.74
C VAL A 23 7.46 -0.03 3.17
N GLY A 24 6.28 -0.51 3.50
CA GLY A 24 6.01 -1.93 3.74
C GLY A 24 5.22 -2.55 2.60
N ALA A 25 5.43 -3.84 2.33
CA ALA A 25 4.68 -4.59 1.34
C ALA A 25 4.07 -5.86 1.93
N ILE A 26 2.76 -6.05 1.75
CA ILE A 26 2.03 -7.26 2.17
C ILE A 26 1.44 -7.93 0.93
N GLY A 27 1.86 -9.17 0.65
CA GLY A 27 1.41 -9.93 -0.51
C GLY A 27 2.30 -9.77 -1.74
N VAL A 28 2.16 -10.71 -2.68
CA VAL A 28 3.03 -10.80 -3.86
C VAL A 28 2.70 -9.70 -4.87
N GLU A 29 1.43 -9.35 -5.02
CA GLU A 29 0.93 -8.29 -5.89
C GLU A 29 1.54 -6.93 -5.52
N ALA A 30 1.57 -6.61 -4.22
CA ALA A 30 2.19 -5.39 -3.71
C ALA A 30 3.68 -5.33 -4.07
N LEU A 31 4.40 -6.44 -3.88
CA LEU A 31 5.82 -6.53 -4.22
C LEU A 31 6.05 -6.37 -5.73
N VAL A 32 5.19 -6.96 -6.55
CA VAL A 32 5.25 -6.80 -8.02
C VAL A 32 4.98 -5.36 -8.43
N ALA A 33 3.98 -4.69 -7.86
CA ALA A 33 3.66 -3.30 -8.15
C ALA A 33 4.82 -2.36 -7.78
N LEU A 34 5.42 -2.54 -6.60
CA LEU A 34 6.60 -1.80 -6.17
C LEU A 34 7.81 -2.05 -7.10
N LYS A 35 8.02 -3.30 -7.53
CA LYS A 35 9.07 -3.64 -8.49
C LYS A 35 8.88 -2.95 -9.84
N GLN A 36 7.65 -2.80 -10.32
CA GLN A 36 7.35 -2.10 -11.58
C GLN A 36 7.72 -0.61 -11.54
N VAL A 37 7.68 0.00 -10.36
CA VAL A 37 8.16 1.38 -10.13
C VAL A 37 9.59 1.44 -9.58
N THR A 38 10.34 0.33 -9.62
CA THR A 38 11.74 0.24 -9.18
C THR A 38 11.94 0.68 -7.72
N VAL A 39 10.97 0.40 -6.84
CA VAL A 39 11.10 0.63 -5.40
C VAL A 39 11.21 -0.70 -4.67
N LYS A 40 12.18 -0.79 -3.76
CA LYS A 40 12.31 -1.90 -2.83
C LYS A 40 11.63 -1.49 -1.51
N PRO A 41 10.70 -2.28 -0.96
CA PRO A 41 10.15 -2.00 0.36
C PRO A 41 11.22 -2.15 1.44
N ASP A 42 11.13 -1.33 2.47
CA ASP A 42 11.94 -1.43 3.68
C ASP A 42 11.54 -2.66 4.51
N TYR A 43 10.24 -2.98 4.50
CA TYR A 43 9.66 -4.10 5.26
C TYR A 43 8.88 -5.06 4.35
N LEU A 44 9.23 -6.34 4.42
CA LEU A 44 8.46 -7.46 3.84
C LEU A 44 7.79 -8.32 4.90
N TYR A 45 8.30 -8.27 6.13
CA TYR A 45 7.83 -9.04 7.28
C TYR A 45 7.61 -8.08 8.44
N GLY A 46 6.67 -8.40 9.33
CA GLY A 46 6.33 -7.52 10.46
C GLY A 46 5.86 -6.13 10.02
N VAL A 47 5.32 -6.00 8.80
CA VAL A 47 4.93 -4.71 8.20
C VAL A 47 3.91 -3.99 9.06
N ARG A 48 2.98 -4.74 9.66
CA ARG A 48 1.94 -4.21 10.53
C ARG A 48 2.55 -3.59 11.79
N GLU A 49 3.40 -4.33 12.47
CA GLU A 49 4.08 -3.88 13.69
C GLU A 49 4.98 -2.68 13.38
N ALA A 50 5.70 -2.71 12.26
CA ALA A 50 6.51 -1.59 11.80
C ALA A 50 5.68 -0.33 11.50
N ALA A 51 4.49 -0.48 10.90
CA ALA A 51 3.58 0.64 10.61
C ALA A 51 3.03 1.28 11.90
N ILE A 52 2.62 0.45 12.87
CA ILE A 52 2.16 0.92 14.19
C ILE A 52 3.26 1.72 14.89
N GLU A 53 4.48 1.17 14.92
CA GLU A 53 5.59 1.84 15.60
C GLU A 53 6.04 3.12 14.90
N ALA A 54 6.02 3.13 13.57
CA ALA A 54 6.26 4.35 12.81
C ALA A 54 5.20 5.42 13.12
N ALA A 55 3.93 5.05 13.23
CA ALA A 55 2.86 5.98 13.58
C ALA A 55 3.05 6.58 14.99
N TYR A 56 3.37 5.76 16.00
CA TYR A 56 3.71 6.26 17.34
C TYR A 56 4.93 7.19 17.35
N CYS A 57 5.89 6.98 16.45
CA CYS A 57 7.05 7.86 16.28
C CYS A 57 6.78 9.10 15.42
N GLY A 58 5.57 9.26 14.85
CA GLY A 58 5.25 10.36 13.92
C GLY A 58 5.96 10.24 12.56
N LEU A 59 6.34 9.04 12.15
CA LEU A 59 7.01 8.77 10.89
C LEU A 59 6.01 8.31 9.80
N PRO A 60 5.95 9.00 8.65
CA PRO A 60 5.09 8.59 7.53
C PRO A 60 5.43 7.19 7.02
N PHE A 61 4.47 6.25 7.14
CA PHE A 61 4.61 4.88 6.69
C PHE A 61 3.55 4.56 5.62
N LEU A 62 3.99 4.06 4.47
CA LEU A 62 3.10 3.57 3.42
C LEU A 62 3.12 2.04 3.40
N VAL A 63 1.94 1.42 3.54
CA VAL A 63 1.77 -0.02 3.32
C VAL A 63 1.12 -0.24 1.96
N VAL A 64 1.82 -0.92 1.06
CA VAL A 64 1.23 -1.45 -0.18
C VAL A 64 0.77 -2.87 0.10
N CYS A 65 -0.51 -3.16 -0.10
CA CYS A 65 -1.06 -4.49 0.13
C CYS A 65 -2.10 -4.86 -0.92
N ALA A 66 -2.32 -6.16 -1.10
CA ALA A 66 -3.47 -6.67 -1.82
C ALA A 66 -4.76 -6.44 -1.00
N GLU A 67 -5.91 -6.46 -1.67
CA GLU A 67 -7.23 -6.12 -1.10
C GLU A 67 -7.56 -6.96 0.16
N ASP A 68 -7.18 -8.23 0.16
CA ASP A 68 -7.37 -9.16 1.28
C ASP A 68 -6.55 -8.78 2.54
N GLY A 69 -5.40 -8.12 2.35
CA GLY A 69 -4.54 -7.66 3.44
C GLY A 69 -5.00 -6.37 4.12
N VAL A 70 -5.88 -5.59 3.48
CA VAL A 70 -6.31 -4.26 3.97
C VAL A 70 -7.06 -4.38 5.30
N SER A 71 -8.08 -5.26 5.34
CA SER A 71 -9.00 -5.37 6.49
C SER A 71 -8.27 -5.64 7.80
N THR A 72 -7.32 -6.58 7.81
CA THR A 72 -6.62 -6.98 9.03
C THR A 72 -5.60 -5.94 9.48
N LEU A 73 -5.03 -5.14 8.56
CA LEU A 73 -4.16 -4.04 8.93
C LEU A 73 -4.98 -2.87 9.52
N VAL A 74 -6.08 -2.51 8.87
CA VAL A 74 -6.98 -1.44 9.33
C VAL A 74 -7.51 -1.73 10.73
N GLN A 75 -8.03 -2.94 10.96
CA GLN A 75 -8.52 -3.33 12.28
C GLN A 75 -7.46 -3.12 13.37
N ARG A 76 -6.19 -3.42 13.07
CA ARG A 76 -5.10 -3.25 14.03
C ARG A 76 -4.73 -1.80 14.27
N LEU A 77 -4.81 -0.94 13.25
CA LEU A 77 -4.62 0.50 13.42
C LEU A 77 -5.76 1.11 14.25
N GLU A 78 -7.00 0.67 14.03
CA GLU A 78 -8.17 1.07 14.82
C GLU A 78 -8.06 0.62 16.29
N GLU A 79 -7.63 -0.62 16.55
CA GLU A 79 -7.36 -1.12 17.92
C GLU A 79 -6.34 -0.25 18.67
N GLU A 80 -5.35 0.28 17.96
CA GLU A 80 -4.31 1.18 18.50
C GLU A 80 -4.72 2.67 18.48
N ASN A 81 -5.94 3.00 18.02
CA ASN A 81 -6.44 4.38 17.85
C ASN A 81 -5.53 5.26 16.97
N LEU A 82 -4.99 4.69 15.89
CA LEU A 82 -4.10 5.37 14.95
C LEU A 82 -4.87 5.85 13.71
N ASP A 83 -4.60 7.09 13.30
CA ASP A 83 -5.14 7.65 12.05
C ASP A 83 -4.53 6.95 10.82
N TYR A 84 -5.36 6.72 9.80
CA TYR A 84 -4.93 6.12 8.54
C TYR A 84 -5.72 6.63 7.34
N GLY A 85 -5.16 6.47 6.15
CA GLY A 85 -5.83 6.74 4.88
C GLY A 85 -5.72 5.53 3.95
N ILE A 86 -6.79 5.20 3.24
CA ILE A 86 -6.82 4.15 2.23
C ILE A 86 -6.78 4.81 0.85
N VAL A 87 -5.84 4.39 0.01
CA VAL A 87 -5.71 4.83 -1.37
C VAL A 87 -5.96 3.65 -2.29
N ASP A 88 -7.05 3.70 -3.04
CA ASP A 88 -7.29 2.71 -4.11
C ASP A 88 -6.36 3.01 -5.30
N LEU A 89 -5.64 1.97 -5.74
CA LEU A 89 -4.72 2.03 -6.86
C LEU A 89 -5.27 1.32 -8.10
N MET A 90 -6.53 0.90 -8.12
CA MET A 90 -7.16 0.43 -9.35
C MET A 90 -7.21 1.56 -10.38
N LYS A 91 -6.78 1.27 -11.61
CA LYS A 91 -6.99 2.18 -12.74
C LYS A 91 -8.48 2.40 -12.93
N ASP A 92 -8.87 3.64 -13.14
CA ASP A 92 -10.21 3.94 -13.64
C ASP A 92 -10.40 3.17 -14.96
N ARG A 93 -11.54 2.49 -15.09
CA ARG A 93 -11.92 1.92 -16.39
C ARG A 93 -12.13 3.11 -17.33
N GLU A 94 -11.22 3.33 -18.27
CA GLU A 94 -11.53 4.19 -19.40
C GLU A 94 -12.83 3.67 -20.01
N SER A 95 -13.81 4.56 -20.14
CA SER A 95 -15.05 4.26 -20.84
C SER A 95 -14.67 3.96 -22.29
N THR A 96 -14.52 2.68 -22.63
CA THR A 96 -14.54 2.22 -24.02
C THR A 96 -15.96 2.43 -24.54
N ASN A 97 -16.32 3.69 -24.82
CA ASN A 97 -17.40 4.00 -25.75
C ASN A 97 -16.73 4.16 -27.12
N MET A 98 -16.87 3.11 -27.92
CA MET A 98 -16.69 3.15 -29.37
C MET A 98 -18.07 3.17 -30.01
#